data_AF-F6D1V4-F1
#
_entry.id   AF-F6D1V4-F1
#
_cell.length_a   1.000
_cell.length_b   1.000
_cell.length_c   1.000
_cell.angle_alpha   90.00
_cell.angle_beta   90.00
_cell.angle_gamma   90.00
#
_symmetry.space_group_name_H-M   'P 1'
#
loop_
_entity.id
_entity.type
_entity.pdbx_description
1 polymer ?
#
loop_
_entity_poly.entity_id
_entity_poly.type
_entity_poly.pdbx_seq_one_letter_code
_entity_poly.pdbx_strand_id
1 'polypeptide(L)'
;MVKIAQISCGTDYSGVQKEIEKAAATFGAEIIIPEADLDYIDEAYQKFGFNAASSGIRLMIARAMSIVEGKTKADAVFIATCFRCAEGALVRNELRRFIQNNTRLPVVTYSFTERTKADELFIRMEALSTIVARRSLLAREKQEGLTMGIDSGSTTTKTTLMENNKIIGTGWLPTGDVIETANTGMDQAFEGTGYKLEDVDGVGVTGYGRLTIGHHMNAGLIQEELSVNAKGAVFLAGHQKGEATVLDIGGMDNKVITVNDGIPDNFTMGGICAGASGRFLEMTARRLGVDITELGPLALKGNHEKAELNSYCIVFGIQDLVTSLAAGGRKEDVASAACFSVAEQVYEQQLQEIDVREPLIQVGGTSLIGGLVDAMSSILGGIDIIVPEYSQYIGAVGASLLVSGLSNKKI
;
A
#
# COMPACT_ATOMS: atom_id res chain seq x y z
N MET A 1 -14.87 -19.51 4.20
CA MET A 1 -13.50 -19.49 3.63
C MET A 1 -13.57 -18.63 2.39
N VAL A 2 -12.67 -17.65 2.25
CA VAL A 2 -12.66 -16.73 1.09
C VAL A 2 -12.16 -17.48 -0.14
N LYS A 3 -12.88 -17.40 -1.27
CA LYS A 3 -12.47 -18.03 -2.52
C LYS A 3 -11.73 -17.03 -3.41
N ILE A 4 -10.42 -17.23 -3.59
CA ILE A 4 -9.58 -16.39 -4.43
C ILE A 4 -9.41 -17.09 -5.78
N ALA A 5 -9.95 -16.49 -6.85
CA ALA A 5 -9.74 -17.00 -8.20
C ALA A 5 -8.33 -16.65 -8.70
N GLN A 6 -7.54 -17.68 -8.98
CA GLN A 6 -6.25 -17.54 -9.63
C GLN A 6 -6.44 -17.44 -11.15
N ILE A 7 -6.08 -16.28 -11.71
CA ILE A 7 -6.07 -16.04 -13.15
C ILE A 7 -4.62 -16.02 -13.62
N SER A 8 -4.24 -17.03 -14.37
CA SER A 8 -2.87 -17.15 -14.85
C SER A 8 -2.81 -17.94 -16.17
N CYS A 9 -1.67 -17.89 -16.86
CA CYS A 9 -1.52 -18.49 -18.20
C CYS A 9 -1.41 -20.03 -18.22
N GLY A 10 -1.63 -20.70 -17.09
CA GLY A 10 -1.61 -22.15 -16.94
C GLY A 10 -2.44 -22.58 -15.72
N THR A 11 -2.73 -23.87 -15.57
CA THR A 11 -3.44 -24.41 -14.39
C THR A 11 -2.61 -24.36 -13.12
N ASP A 12 -1.29 -24.49 -13.23
CA ASP A 12 -0.35 -24.51 -12.11
C ASP A 12 0.90 -23.72 -12.50
N TYR A 13 1.35 -22.84 -11.60
CA TYR A 13 2.68 -22.24 -11.69
C TYR A 13 3.72 -23.18 -11.06
N SER A 14 4.29 -24.05 -11.91
CA SER A 14 5.30 -25.04 -11.49
C SER A 14 6.40 -24.39 -10.65
N GLY A 15 6.55 -24.89 -9.41
CA GLY A 15 7.56 -24.42 -8.46
C GLY A 15 7.10 -23.33 -7.49
N VAL A 16 5.98 -22.63 -7.75
CA VAL A 16 5.47 -21.54 -6.89
C VAL A 16 4.04 -21.80 -6.40
N GLN A 17 3.23 -22.62 -7.09
CA GLN A 17 1.83 -22.86 -6.74
C GLN A 17 1.59 -23.26 -5.28
N LYS A 18 2.44 -24.13 -4.73
CA LYS A 18 2.37 -24.53 -3.31
C LYS A 18 2.56 -23.34 -2.36
N GLU A 19 3.37 -22.36 -2.74
CA GLU A 19 3.61 -21.16 -1.94
C GLU A 19 2.40 -20.22 -2.00
N ILE A 20 1.73 -20.11 -3.16
CA ILE A 20 0.46 -19.36 -3.32
C ILE A 20 -0.63 -19.97 -2.44
N GLU A 21 -0.84 -21.29 -2.55
CA GLU A 21 -1.85 -22.03 -1.78
C GLU A 21 -1.57 -21.94 -0.27
N LYS A 22 -0.30 -22.09 0.13
CA LYS A 22 0.11 -21.95 1.52
C LYS A 22 -0.17 -20.54 2.05
N ALA A 23 0.13 -19.49 1.27
CA ALA A 23 -0.14 -18.11 1.65
C ALA A 23 -1.65 -17.87 1.82
N ALA A 24 -2.48 -18.30 0.87
CA ALA A 24 -3.93 -18.17 0.97
C ALA A 24 -4.51 -18.93 2.19
N ALA A 25 -4.10 -20.19 2.38
CA ALA A 25 -4.57 -21.03 3.48
C ALA A 25 -4.23 -20.44 4.85
N THR A 26 -3.06 -19.79 4.98
CA THR A 26 -2.63 -19.12 6.22
C THR A 26 -3.63 -18.05 6.67
N PHE A 27 -4.34 -17.39 5.73
CA PHE A 27 -5.30 -16.33 6.00
C PHE A 27 -6.76 -16.74 5.75
N GLY A 28 -7.06 -18.04 5.85
CA GLY A 28 -8.44 -18.56 5.75
C GLY A 28 -9.06 -18.42 4.36
N ALA A 29 -8.23 -18.40 3.32
CA ALA A 29 -8.62 -18.36 1.92
C ALA A 29 -8.23 -19.64 1.19
N GLU A 30 -8.96 -19.94 0.12
CA GLU A 30 -8.73 -21.07 -0.78
C GLU A 30 -8.50 -20.53 -2.20
N ILE A 31 -7.47 -21.05 -2.87
CA ILE A 31 -7.24 -20.77 -4.28
C ILE A 31 -8.15 -21.64 -5.12
N ILE A 32 -8.94 -21.02 -6.00
CA ILE A 32 -9.74 -21.71 -7.01
C ILE A 32 -9.23 -21.35 -8.41
N ILE A 33 -9.29 -22.30 -9.33
CA ILE A 33 -8.92 -22.09 -10.73
C ILE A 33 -10.20 -22.08 -11.56
N PRO A 34 -10.57 -20.96 -12.21
CA PRO A 34 -11.74 -20.93 -13.08
C PRO A 34 -11.57 -21.93 -14.23
N GLU A 35 -12.60 -22.75 -14.46
CA GLU A 35 -12.66 -23.67 -15.59
C GLU A 35 -13.09 -22.92 -16.86
N ALA A 36 -12.50 -23.33 -17.99
CA ALA A 36 -12.85 -22.85 -19.32
C ALA A 36 -12.61 -24.00 -20.32
N ASP A 37 -13.62 -24.33 -21.12
CA ASP A 37 -13.49 -25.28 -22.23
C ASP A 37 -12.89 -24.61 -23.48
N LEU A 38 -12.47 -25.42 -24.46
CA LEU A 38 -11.77 -24.93 -25.65
C LEU A 38 -12.63 -23.99 -26.49
N ASP A 39 -13.92 -24.33 -26.68
CA ASP A 39 -14.84 -23.54 -27.49
C ASP A 39 -15.07 -22.15 -26.86
N TYR A 40 -15.19 -22.10 -25.54
CA TYR A 40 -15.32 -20.85 -24.79
C TYR A 40 -14.04 -20.01 -24.79
N ILE A 41 -12.86 -20.63 -24.82
CA ILE A 41 -11.59 -19.89 -24.91
C ILE A 41 -11.53 -19.06 -26.21
N ASP A 42 -11.92 -19.65 -27.34
CA ASP A 42 -11.91 -18.96 -28.62
C ASP A 42 -12.98 -17.86 -28.69
N GLU A 43 -14.18 -18.10 -28.15
CA GLU A 43 -15.23 -17.06 -28.04
C GLU A 43 -14.77 -15.87 -27.17
N ALA A 44 -14.24 -16.19 -25.98
CA ALA A 44 -13.77 -15.20 -25.03
C ALA A 44 -12.65 -14.33 -25.61
N TYR A 45 -11.71 -14.97 -26.30
CA TYR A 45 -10.61 -14.31 -26.98
C TYR A 45 -11.09 -13.30 -28.03
N GLN A 46 -12.04 -13.67 -28.88
CA GLN A 46 -12.62 -12.77 -29.89
C GLN A 46 -13.34 -11.59 -29.25
N LYS A 47 -14.06 -11.83 -28.14
CA LYS A 47 -14.83 -10.79 -27.44
C LYS A 47 -13.95 -9.79 -26.68
N PHE A 48 -12.82 -10.25 -26.14
CA PHE A 48 -11.88 -9.40 -25.39
C PHE A 48 -11.09 -8.45 -26.30
N GLY A 49 -10.85 -8.83 -27.56
CA GLY A 49 -10.25 -7.95 -28.58
C GLY A 49 -8.72 -7.77 -28.47
N PHE A 50 -8.03 -8.60 -27.68
CA PHE A 50 -6.57 -8.61 -27.59
C PHE A 50 -5.96 -9.79 -28.35
N ASN A 51 -5.09 -9.53 -29.32
CA ASN A 51 -4.51 -10.59 -30.17
C ASN A 51 -3.26 -11.20 -29.51
N ALA A 52 -3.46 -12.28 -28.74
CA ALA A 52 -2.40 -13.04 -28.08
C ALA A 52 -1.98 -14.30 -28.86
N ALA A 53 -0.67 -14.48 -29.04
CA ALA A 53 -0.09 -15.64 -29.69
C ALA A 53 -0.08 -16.89 -28.78
N SER A 54 0.07 -16.69 -27.47
CA SER A 54 0.14 -17.78 -26.49
C SER A 54 -1.23 -18.35 -26.13
N SER A 55 -1.42 -19.67 -26.29
CA SER A 55 -2.63 -20.38 -25.86
C SER A 55 -2.90 -20.25 -24.36
N GLY A 56 -1.84 -20.20 -23.55
CA GLY A 56 -1.95 -19.97 -22.10
C GLY A 56 -2.53 -18.59 -21.77
N ILE A 57 -2.16 -17.57 -22.54
CA ILE A 57 -2.72 -16.22 -22.38
C ILE A 57 -4.20 -16.19 -22.80
N ARG A 58 -4.58 -16.92 -23.85
CA ARG A 58 -6.01 -17.05 -24.22
C ARG A 58 -6.83 -17.72 -23.11
N LEU A 59 -6.29 -18.77 -22.49
CA LEU A 59 -6.90 -19.40 -21.32
C LEU A 59 -7.04 -18.40 -20.16
N MET A 60 -6.03 -17.58 -19.90
CA MET A 60 -6.06 -16.53 -18.87
C MET A 60 -7.21 -15.53 -19.11
N ILE A 61 -7.42 -15.11 -20.36
CA ILE A 61 -8.54 -14.23 -20.76
C ILE A 61 -9.89 -14.92 -20.52
N ALA A 62 -10.03 -16.18 -20.96
CA ALA A 62 -11.26 -16.94 -20.79
C ALA A 62 -11.65 -17.11 -19.31
N ARG A 63 -10.66 -17.33 -18.44
CA ARG A 63 -10.85 -17.42 -16.99
C ARG A 63 -11.36 -16.11 -16.38
N ALA A 64 -10.78 -14.98 -16.78
CA ALA A 64 -11.25 -13.67 -16.35
C ALA A 64 -12.70 -13.41 -16.80
N MET A 65 -13.03 -13.77 -18.05
CA MET A 65 -14.39 -13.66 -18.56
C MET A 65 -15.37 -14.57 -17.82
N SER A 66 -14.96 -15.80 -17.47
CA SER A 66 -15.78 -16.73 -16.67
C SER A 66 -16.20 -16.12 -15.32
N ILE A 67 -15.32 -15.34 -14.69
CA ILE A 67 -15.62 -14.62 -13.45
C ILE A 67 -16.59 -13.47 -13.70
N VAL A 68 -16.32 -12.63 -14.72
CA VAL A 68 -17.16 -11.47 -15.06
C VAL A 68 -18.58 -11.89 -15.48
N GLU A 69 -18.72 -12.99 -16.23
CA GLU A 69 -20.00 -13.55 -16.65
C GLU A 69 -20.73 -14.33 -15.53
N GLY A 70 -20.12 -14.44 -14.34
CA GLY A 70 -20.70 -15.11 -13.18
C GLY A 70 -20.75 -16.65 -13.29
N LYS A 71 -20.05 -17.23 -14.28
CA LYS A 71 -19.91 -18.69 -14.45
C LYS A 71 -19.08 -19.30 -13.32
N THR A 72 -18.02 -18.60 -12.88
CA THR A 72 -17.21 -18.97 -11.72
C THR A 72 -17.50 -18.04 -10.55
N LYS A 73 -17.91 -18.59 -9.40
CA LYS A 73 -18.11 -17.82 -8.16
C LYS A 73 -16.80 -17.66 -7.40
N ALA A 74 -16.30 -16.44 -7.33
CA ALA A 74 -15.13 -16.04 -6.57
C ALA A 74 -15.43 -14.82 -5.70
N ASP A 75 -14.71 -14.68 -4.59
CA ASP A 75 -14.83 -13.55 -3.68
C ASP A 75 -13.72 -12.51 -3.90
N ALA A 76 -12.59 -12.93 -4.48
CA ALA A 76 -11.43 -12.10 -4.80
C ALA A 76 -10.68 -12.69 -6.02
N VAL A 77 -9.80 -11.90 -6.63
CA VAL A 77 -9.03 -12.31 -7.80
C VAL A 77 -7.53 -12.09 -7.58
N PHE A 78 -6.75 -13.11 -7.90
CA PHE A 78 -5.29 -13.06 -7.94
C PHE A 78 -4.80 -13.32 -9.37
N ILE A 79 -4.30 -12.28 -10.03
CA ILE A 79 -3.82 -12.35 -11.41
C ILE A 79 -2.31 -12.52 -11.40
N ALA A 80 -1.83 -13.61 -11.99
CA ALA A 80 -0.47 -14.05 -11.83
C ALA A 80 0.20 -14.32 -13.17
N THR A 81 1.38 -13.74 -13.39
CA THR A 81 2.15 -13.90 -14.65
C THR A 81 3.63 -14.13 -14.41
N CYS A 82 4.35 -14.64 -15.41
CA CYS A 82 5.81 -14.73 -15.35
C CYS A 82 6.45 -13.37 -15.63
N PHE A 83 7.45 -12.96 -14.84
CA PHE A 83 8.15 -11.68 -15.02
C PHE A 83 8.84 -11.48 -16.37
N ARG A 84 9.21 -12.58 -17.05
CA ARG A 84 9.89 -12.52 -18.36
C ARG A 84 8.92 -12.42 -19.54
N CYS A 85 7.61 -12.52 -19.32
CA CYS A 85 6.62 -12.56 -20.37
C CYS A 85 6.03 -11.17 -20.63
N ALA A 86 6.52 -10.47 -21.65
CA ALA A 86 6.02 -9.14 -22.03
C ALA A 86 4.52 -9.16 -22.38
N GLU A 87 4.08 -10.17 -23.15
CA GLU A 87 2.67 -10.38 -23.48
C GLU A 87 1.82 -10.60 -22.21
N GLY A 88 2.34 -11.37 -21.26
CA GLY A 88 1.71 -11.59 -19.96
C GLY A 88 1.56 -10.31 -19.14
N ALA A 89 2.58 -9.44 -19.13
CA ALA A 89 2.51 -8.16 -18.43
C ALA A 89 1.40 -7.25 -19.00
N LEU A 90 1.31 -7.14 -20.33
CA LEU A 90 0.25 -6.36 -20.99
C LEU A 90 -1.14 -6.93 -20.68
N VAL A 91 -1.32 -8.24 -20.83
CA VAL A 91 -2.62 -8.89 -20.60
C VAL A 91 -3.02 -8.85 -19.12
N ARG A 92 -2.07 -8.97 -18.18
CA ARG A 92 -2.35 -8.83 -16.74
C ARG A 92 -3.01 -7.49 -16.43
N ASN A 93 -2.48 -6.40 -16.98
CA ASN A 93 -2.98 -5.05 -16.70
C ASN A 93 -4.37 -4.84 -17.34
N GLU A 94 -4.59 -5.32 -18.56
CA GLU A 94 -5.89 -5.24 -19.21
C GLU A 94 -6.94 -6.14 -18.54
N LEU A 95 -6.57 -7.34 -18.07
CA LEU A 95 -7.48 -8.21 -17.33
C LEU A 95 -7.83 -7.64 -15.95
N ARG A 96 -6.88 -7.02 -15.26
CA ARG A 96 -7.14 -6.28 -14.02
C ARG A 96 -8.22 -5.22 -14.25
N ARG A 97 -8.02 -4.34 -15.24
CA ARG A 97 -8.99 -3.29 -15.64
C ARG A 97 -10.35 -3.87 -15.97
N PHE A 98 -10.36 -4.91 -16.80
CA PHE A 98 -11.59 -5.57 -17.23
C PHE A 98 -12.40 -6.11 -16.05
N ILE A 99 -11.76 -6.78 -15.09
CA ILE A 99 -12.44 -7.32 -13.91
C ILE A 99 -12.93 -6.21 -12.99
N GLN A 100 -12.14 -5.16 -12.76
CA GLN A 100 -12.52 -4.04 -11.89
C GLN A 100 -13.68 -3.22 -12.50
N ASN A 101 -13.71 -3.05 -13.82
CA ASN A 101 -14.78 -2.30 -14.49
C ASN A 101 -16.12 -3.06 -14.55
N ASN A 102 -16.09 -4.39 -14.43
CA ASN A 102 -17.29 -5.22 -14.58
C ASN A 102 -17.72 -5.92 -13.26
N THR A 103 -16.90 -5.86 -12.21
CA THR A 103 -17.18 -6.51 -10.92
C THR A 103 -16.79 -5.61 -9.76
N ARG A 104 -17.17 -5.99 -8.53
CA ARG A 104 -16.69 -5.37 -7.29
C ARG A 104 -15.68 -6.25 -6.55
N LEU A 105 -15.07 -7.20 -7.24
CA LEU A 105 -14.12 -8.11 -6.64
C LEU A 105 -12.78 -7.38 -6.41
N PRO A 106 -12.16 -7.52 -5.23
CA PRO A 106 -10.80 -7.06 -5.05
C PRO A 106 -9.85 -7.85 -5.93
N VAL A 107 -8.92 -7.15 -6.57
CA VAL A 107 -7.95 -7.73 -7.50
C VAL A 107 -6.54 -7.46 -6.99
N VAL A 108 -5.67 -8.46 -7.06
CA VAL A 108 -4.23 -8.29 -6.88
C VAL A 108 -3.51 -8.86 -8.08
N THR A 109 -2.56 -8.11 -8.61
CA THR A 109 -1.63 -8.57 -9.64
C THR A 109 -0.31 -9.00 -9.01
N TYR A 110 0.29 -10.05 -9.54
CA TYR A 110 1.63 -10.48 -9.16
C TYR A 110 2.42 -11.00 -10.35
N SER A 111 3.70 -10.61 -10.38
CA SER A 111 4.66 -11.04 -11.39
C SER A 111 5.71 -11.91 -10.72
N PHE A 112 5.67 -13.22 -10.96
CA PHE A 112 6.56 -14.16 -10.29
C PHE A 112 7.99 -14.05 -10.76
N THR A 113 8.92 -14.19 -9.82
CA THR A 113 10.29 -14.61 -10.09
C THR A 113 10.41 -16.13 -9.94
N GLU A 114 11.51 -16.73 -10.37
CA GLU A 114 11.71 -18.20 -10.32
C GLU A 114 11.74 -18.79 -8.89
N ARG A 115 11.69 -17.98 -7.83
CA ARG A 115 11.89 -18.42 -6.44
C ARG A 115 10.94 -17.81 -5.41
N THR A 116 9.79 -17.30 -5.84
CA THR A 116 8.81 -16.68 -4.90
C THR A 116 8.44 -17.65 -3.77
N LYS A 117 8.46 -17.11 -2.56
CA LYS A 117 8.11 -17.82 -1.32
C LYS A 117 6.80 -17.31 -0.74
N ALA A 118 6.14 -18.11 0.09
CA ALA A 118 4.82 -17.76 0.61
C ALA A 118 4.82 -16.46 1.43
N ASP A 119 5.88 -16.19 2.17
CA ASP A 119 6.08 -14.97 2.97
C ASP A 119 6.05 -13.69 2.12
N GLU A 120 6.56 -13.73 0.88
CA GLU A 120 6.45 -12.61 -0.08
C GLU A 120 4.99 -12.32 -0.49
N LEU A 121 4.12 -13.32 -0.38
CA LEU A 121 2.69 -13.24 -0.73
C LEU A 121 1.79 -12.99 0.48
N PHE A 122 2.28 -13.14 1.72
CA PHE A 122 1.45 -13.15 2.92
C PHE A 122 0.59 -11.90 3.05
N ILE A 123 1.20 -10.71 2.98
CA ILE A 123 0.46 -9.46 3.15
C ILE A 123 -0.60 -9.26 2.04
N ARG A 124 -0.31 -9.71 0.80
CA ARG A 124 -1.23 -9.63 -0.33
C ARG A 124 -2.44 -10.55 -0.13
N MET A 125 -2.19 -11.78 0.32
CA MET A 125 -3.26 -12.75 0.58
C MET A 125 -4.07 -12.39 1.82
N GLU A 126 -3.43 -11.88 2.86
CA GLU A 126 -4.10 -11.36 4.06
C GLU A 126 -5.00 -10.17 3.72
N ALA A 127 -4.52 -9.21 2.93
CA ALA A 127 -5.31 -8.06 2.49
C ALA A 127 -6.51 -8.48 1.62
N LEU A 128 -6.32 -9.36 0.63
CA LEU A 128 -7.43 -9.91 -0.15
C LEU A 128 -8.49 -10.58 0.73
N SER A 129 -8.06 -11.44 1.66
CA SER A 129 -8.96 -12.12 2.60
C SER A 129 -9.67 -11.10 3.51
N THR A 130 -8.95 -10.08 3.96
CA THR A 130 -9.48 -9.01 4.81
C THR A 130 -10.56 -8.19 4.12
N ILE A 131 -10.31 -7.75 2.88
CA ILE A 131 -11.25 -6.94 2.10
C ILE A 131 -12.60 -7.67 1.95
N VAL A 132 -12.55 -8.98 1.71
CA VAL A 132 -13.74 -9.82 1.61
C VAL A 132 -14.38 -10.05 2.99
N ALA A 133 -13.64 -10.63 3.93
CA ALA A 133 -14.18 -11.12 5.19
C ALA A 133 -14.60 -10.00 6.15
N ARG A 134 -13.95 -8.82 6.05
CA ARG A 134 -14.19 -7.67 6.94
C ARG A 134 -14.76 -6.47 6.18
N ARG A 135 -15.43 -6.70 5.04
CA ARG A 135 -16.02 -5.64 4.21
C ARG A 135 -16.92 -4.68 5.00
N SER A 136 -17.74 -5.21 5.91
CA SER A 136 -18.63 -4.39 6.76
C SER A 136 -17.87 -3.49 7.73
N LEU A 137 -16.72 -3.95 8.22
CA LEU A 137 -15.84 -3.16 9.09
C LEU A 137 -15.16 -2.04 8.30
N LEU A 138 -14.65 -2.35 7.10
CA LEU A 138 -14.02 -1.38 6.20
C LEU A 138 -14.99 -0.32 5.68
N ALA A 139 -16.28 -0.66 5.56
CA ALA A 139 -17.34 0.27 5.18
C ALA A 139 -17.69 1.31 6.26
N ARG A 140 -17.16 1.19 7.49
CA ARG A 140 -17.45 2.17 8.56
C ARG A 140 -16.90 3.53 8.22
N GLU A 141 -17.72 4.58 8.35
CA GLU A 141 -17.31 5.96 8.05
C GLU A 141 -16.91 6.77 9.29
N LYS A 142 -17.16 6.23 10.49
CA LYS A 142 -17.00 6.97 11.75
C LYS A 142 -16.31 6.14 12.81
N GLN A 143 -15.42 6.79 13.54
CA GLN A 143 -14.84 6.35 14.79
C GLN A 143 -15.75 6.85 15.93
N GLU A 144 -16.12 5.94 16.84
CA GLU A 144 -17.03 6.19 17.96
C GLU A 144 -16.38 5.73 19.26
N GLY A 145 -16.63 6.44 20.36
CA GLY A 145 -16.00 6.12 21.66
C GLY A 145 -14.54 6.55 21.73
N LEU A 146 -13.84 6.08 22.76
CA LEU A 146 -12.42 6.34 23.01
C LEU A 146 -11.60 5.14 22.55
N THR A 147 -10.91 5.23 21.42
CA THR A 147 -10.12 4.11 20.88
C THR A 147 -8.68 4.52 20.64
N MET A 148 -7.77 3.55 20.75
CA MET A 148 -6.36 3.74 20.46
C MET A 148 -5.94 2.92 19.24
N GLY A 149 -5.06 3.49 18.44
CA GLY A 149 -4.47 2.85 17.28
C GLY A 149 -2.95 2.90 17.35
N ILE A 150 -2.31 1.81 16.95
CA ILE A 150 -0.86 1.66 16.94
C ILE A 150 -0.44 1.14 15.57
N ASP A 151 0.38 1.91 14.84
CA ASP A 151 1.05 1.50 13.62
C ASP A 151 2.53 1.31 13.90
N SER A 152 2.97 0.06 14.00
CA SER A 152 4.40 -0.27 14.15
C SER A 152 5.01 -0.57 12.81
N GLY A 153 5.37 0.49 12.10
CA GLY A 153 6.08 0.43 10.83
C GLY A 153 7.53 0.00 10.98
N SER A 154 8.19 -0.14 9.84
CA SER A 154 9.57 -0.64 9.75
C SER A 154 10.63 0.41 10.13
N THR A 155 10.27 1.70 10.09
CA THR A 155 11.15 2.82 10.46
C THR A 155 10.61 3.62 11.65
N THR A 156 9.30 3.76 11.76
CA THR A 156 8.66 4.53 12.83
C THR A 156 7.39 3.86 13.34
N THR A 157 7.20 3.93 14.66
CA THR A 157 5.97 3.54 15.34
C THR A 157 5.14 4.79 15.65
N LYS A 158 3.87 4.75 15.28
CA LYS A 158 2.93 5.85 15.50
C LYS A 158 1.75 5.35 16.32
N THR A 159 1.28 6.21 17.21
CA THR A 159 0.12 5.96 18.05
C THR A 159 -0.85 7.13 17.93
N THR A 160 -2.14 6.82 18.00
CA THR A 160 -3.20 7.83 18.07
C THR A 160 -4.22 7.45 19.12
N LEU A 161 -4.63 8.40 19.93
CA LEU A 161 -5.82 8.31 20.77
C LEU A 161 -6.92 9.13 20.10
N MET A 162 -8.06 8.48 19.83
CA MET A 162 -9.19 9.10 19.15
C MET A 162 -10.46 9.04 19.99
N GLU A 163 -11.20 10.15 20.01
CA GLU A 163 -12.52 10.26 20.61
C GLU A 163 -13.52 10.85 19.60
N ASN A 164 -14.53 10.06 19.23
CA ASN A 164 -15.63 10.47 18.34
C ASN A 164 -15.18 11.23 17.07
N ASN A 165 -14.30 10.60 16.29
CA ASN A 165 -13.62 11.11 15.07
C ASN A 165 -12.50 12.13 15.30
N LYS A 166 -12.25 12.58 16.52
CA LYS A 166 -11.19 13.54 16.80
C LYS A 166 -9.94 12.83 17.29
N ILE A 167 -8.79 13.17 16.73
CA ILE A 167 -7.49 12.80 17.30
C ILE A 167 -7.27 13.73 18.49
N ILE A 168 -7.14 13.16 19.68
CA ILE A 168 -6.93 13.91 20.94
C ILE A 168 -5.52 13.74 21.50
N GLY A 169 -4.75 12.81 20.97
CA GLY A 169 -3.35 12.60 21.33
C GLY A 169 -2.62 11.73 20.31
N THR A 170 -1.31 11.95 20.19
CA THR A 170 -0.46 11.28 19.20
C THR A 170 0.92 10.97 19.78
N GLY A 171 1.52 9.86 19.36
CA GLY A 171 2.94 9.57 19.61
C GLY A 171 3.63 9.14 18.32
N TRP A 172 4.87 9.58 18.11
CA TRP A 172 5.64 9.26 16.91
C TRP A 172 7.11 9.08 17.24
N LEU A 173 7.60 7.86 17.09
CA LEU A 173 8.92 7.44 17.51
C LEU A 173 9.62 6.62 16.41
N PRO A 174 10.96 6.67 16.31
CA PRO A 174 11.71 5.67 15.57
C PRO A 174 11.43 4.26 16.10
N THR A 175 11.20 3.29 15.22
CA THR A 175 10.95 1.90 15.63
C THR A 175 12.25 1.29 16.17
N GLY A 176 12.28 1.00 17.46
CA GLY A 176 13.34 0.23 18.13
C GLY A 176 12.84 -1.13 18.56
N ASP A 177 12.91 -1.42 19.86
CA ASP A 177 12.18 -2.55 20.43
C ASP A 177 10.67 -2.32 20.25
N VAL A 178 10.01 -3.26 19.59
CA VAL A 178 8.63 -3.11 19.10
C VAL A 178 7.64 -2.86 20.25
N ILE A 179 7.84 -3.51 21.40
CA ILE A 179 6.92 -3.38 22.55
C ILE A 179 7.24 -2.10 23.32
N GLU A 180 8.51 -1.84 23.61
CA GLU A 180 8.94 -0.63 24.33
C GLU A 180 8.56 0.64 23.57
N THR A 181 8.79 0.66 22.26
CA THR A 181 8.46 1.80 21.39
C THR A 181 6.95 2.02 21.35
N ALA A 182 6.15 0.94 21.25
CA ALA A 182 4.70 1.05 21.30
C ALA A 182 4.22 1.62 22.63
N ASN A 183 4.73 1.13 23.77
CA ASN A 183 4.40 1.64 25.10
C ASN A 183 4.73 3.13 25.24
N THR A 184 5.94 3.53 24.84
CA THR A 184 6.36 4.94 24.87
C THR A 184 5.48 5.81 23.97
N GLY A 185 5.10 5.29 22.79
CA GLY A 185 4.17 5.99 21.90
C GLY A 185 2.78 6.16 22.52
N MET A 186 2.29 5.16 23.25
CA MET A 186 1.02 5.28 23.97
C MET A 186 1.10 6.32 25.08
N ASP A 187 2.20 6.33 25.84
CA ASP A 187 2.43 7.34 26.89
C ASP A 187 2.39 8.76 26.31
N GLN A 188 3.03 8.99 25.15
CA GLN A 188 2.95 10.26 24.42
C GLN A 188 1.51 10.59 23.99
N ALA A 189 0.76 9.60 23.50
CA ALA A 189 -0.62 9.80 23.08
C ALA A 189 -1.59 10.08 24.25
N PHE A 190 -1.25 9.67 25.47
CA PHE A 190 -2.04 10.00 26.67
C PHE A 190 -1.66 11.33 27.32
N GLU A 191 -0.49 11.90 27.00
CA GLU A 191 0.03 13.09 27.65
C GLU A 191 -0.97 14.27 27.56
N GLY A 192 -1.34 14.84 28.70
CA GLY A 192 -2.27 15.98 28.78
C GLY A 192 -3.74 15.66 28.52
N THR A 193 -4.11 14.42 28.18
CA THR A 193 -5.50 14.04 27.86
C THR A 193 -6.35 13.76 29.10
N GLY A 194 -5.72 13.35 30.21
CA GLY A 194 -6.41 12.90 31.43
C GLY A 194 -6.93 11.46 31.37
N TYR A 195 -6.87 10.81 30.21
CA TYR A 195 -7.23 9.41 30.01
C TYR A 195 -6.06 8.46 30.33
N LYS A 196 -6.41 7.21 30.58
CA LYS A 196 -5.49 6.08 30.74
C LYS A 196 -5.92 4.93 29.84
N LEU A 197 -5.07 3.91 29.74
CA LEU A 197 -5.37 2.70 28.96
C LEU A 197 -6.67 2.01 29.41
N GLU A 198 -7.00 2.07 30.71
CA GLU A 198 -8.24 1.52 31.28
C GLU A 198 -9.52 2.20 30.77
N ASP A 199 -9.41 3.44 30.27
CA ASP A 199 -10.55 4.20 29.72
C ASP A 199 -10.80 3.87 28.24
N VAL A 200 -9.83 3.23 27.57
CA VAL A 200 -9.88 2.96 26.12
C VAL A 200 -10.81 1.79 25.81
N ASP A 201 -11.82 2.03 24.98
CA ASP A 201 -12.83 1.06 24.53
C ASP A 201 -12.23 -0.04 23.64
N GLY A 202 -11.08 0.20 23.01
CA GLY A 202 -10.41 -0.76 22.14
C GLY A 202 -9.07 -0.28 21.61
N VAL A 203 -8.12 -1.21 21.49
CA VAL A 203 -6.81 -0.99 20.87
C VAL A 203 -6.75 -1.73 19.53
N GLY A 204 -6.48 -0.99 18.46
CA GLY A 204 -6.20 -1.53 17.14
C GLY A 204 -4.71 -1.43 16.80
N VAL A 205 -4.17 -2.45 16.15
CA VAL A 205 -2.74 -2.52 15.83
C VAL A 205 -2.53 -2.92 14.37
N THR A 206 -1.64 -2.20 13.69
CA THR A 206 -1.22 -2.44 12.30
C THR A 206 0.30 -2.28 12.10
N GLY A 207 0.74 -2.43 10.86
CA GLY A 207 2.15 -2.41 10.47
C GLY A 207 2.87 -3.74 10.65
N TYR A 208 4.19 -3.72 10.42
CA TYR A 208 5.08 -4.88 10.54
C TYR A 208 5.13 -5.48 11.96
N GLY A 209 5.09 -4.63 12.99
CA GLY A 209 5.14 -5.06 14.40
C GLY A 209 3.81 -5.55 14.97
N ARG A 210 2.73 -5.56 14.18
CA ARG A 210 1.36 -5.72 14.69
C ARG A 210 1.09 -7.01 15.46
N LEU A 211 1.68 -8.13 15.02
CA LEU A 211 1.43 -9.43 15.64
C LEU A 211 2.03 -9.45 17.05
N THR A 212 3.27 -8.97 17.19
CA THR A 212 3.97 -8.89 18.47
C THR A 212 3.23 -8.00 19.46
N ILE A 213 2.91 -6.77 19.05
CA ILE A 213 2.21 -5.79 19.90
C ILE A 213 0.79 -6.29 20.21
N GLY A 214 0.07 -6.72 19.19
CA GLY A 214 -1.32 -7.14 19.30
C GLY A 214 -1.49 -8.33 20.25
N HIS A 215 -0.61 -9.32 20.19
CA HIS A 215 -0.63 -10.44 21.13
C HIS A 215 -0.18 -10.05 22.54
N HIS A 216 0.83 -9.18 22.67
CA HIS A 216 1.29 -8.69 23.96
C HIS A 216 0.18 -7.91 24.71
N MET A 217 -0.58 -7.11 23.99
CA MET A 217 -1.60 -6.22 24.55
C MET A 217 -3.02 -6.79 24.53
N ASN A 218 -3.22 -7.98 23.94
CA ASN A 218 -4.54 -8.54 23.66
C ASN A 218 -5.43 -7.54 22.88
N ALA A 219 -4.88 -6.96 21.80
CA ALA A 219 -5.55 -5.94 21.00
C ALA A 219 -6.85 -6.44 20.38
N GLY A 220 -7.89 -5.59 20.40
CA GLY A 220 -9.21 -5.90 19.82
C GLY A 220 -9.20 -5.97 18.29
N LEU A 221 -8.18 -5.38 17.66
CA LEU A 221 -7.92 -5.49 16.23
C LEU A 221 -6.41 -5.67 15.98
N ILE A 222 -6.05 -6.72 15.26
CA ILE A 222 -4.70 -6.91 14.70
C ILE A 222 -4.89 -7.08 13.19
N GLN A 223 -4.43 -6.12 12.40
CA GLN A 223 -4.79 -6.06 10.99
C GLN A 223 -3.64 -5.54 10.13
N GLU A 224 -3.42 -6.15 8.97
CA GLU A 224 -2.42 -5.72 8.00
C GLU A 224 -2.62 -4.27 7.50
N GLU A 225 -1.53 -3.63 7.08
CA GLU A 225 -1.48 -2.19 6.87
C GLU A 225 -2.10 -1.69 5.55
N LEU A 226 -2.23 -2.49 4.50
CA LEU A 226 -2.87 -2.06 3.25
C LEU A 226 -4.32 -1.62 3.51
N SER A 227 -5.12 -2.49 4.14
CA SER A 227 -6.52 -2.19 4.42
C SER A 227 -6.68 -1.07 5.44
N VAL A 228 -5.81 -1.05 6.45
CA VAL A 228 -5.87 -0.08 7.55
C VAL A 228 -5.43 1.30 7.09
N ASN A 229 -4.28 1.40 6.40
CA ASN A 229 -3.71 2.66 5.90
C ASN A 229 -4.61 3.27 4.84
N ALA A 230 -5.14 2.46 3.91
CA ALA A 230 -6.09 2.95 2.92
C ALA A 230 -7.31 3.57 3.60
N LYS A 231 -7.83 2.92 4.65
CA LYS A 231 -8.98 3.42 5.39
C LYS A 231 -8.66 4.70 6.17
N GLY A 232 -7.51 4.75 6.84
CA GLY A 232 -7.06 5.95 7.55
C GLY A 232 -6.84 7.14 6.61
N ALA A 233 -6.26 6.90 5.43
CA ALA A 233 -6.00 7.93 4.43
C ALA A 233 -7.30 8.59 3.93
N VAL A 234 -8.28 7.79 3.49
CA VAL A 234 -9.56 8.34 3.01
C VAL A 234 -10.40 8.96 4.12
N PHE A 235 -10.25 8.49 5.37
CA PHE A 235 -10.89 9.11 6.53
C PHE A 235 -10.32 10.50 6.80
N LEU A 236 -9.00 10.64 6.91
CA LEU A 236 -8.33 11.92 7.16
C LEU A 236 -8.52 12.91 6.01
N ALA A 237 -8.54 12.43 4.77
CA ALA A 237 -8.79 13.27 3.60
C ALA A 237 -10.26 13.67 3.43
N GLY A 238 -11.21 13.08 4.19
CA GLY A 238 -12.64 13.32 4.00
C GLY A 238 -13.22 12.71 2.71
N HIS A 239 -12.53 11.73 2.12
CA HIS A 239 -12.84 11.11 0.83
C HIS A 239 -13.25 9.63 0.97
N GLN A 240 -14.12 9.32 1.93
CA GLN A 240 -14.59 7.94 2.18
C GLN A 240 -15.66 7.45 1.19
N LYS A 241 -16.10 8.28 0.24
CA LYS A 241 -17.14 7.96 -0.76
C LYS A 241 -16.62 8.17 -2.16
N GLY A 242 -17.02 7.30 -3.08
CA GLY A 242 -16.51 7.29 -4.45
C GLY A 242 -15.09 6.74 -4.54
N GLU A 243 -14.43 7.04 -5.65
CA GLU A 243 -13.09 6.55 -5.94
C GLU A 243 -12.01 7.44 -5.34
N ALA A 244 -10.88 6.83 -4.97
CA ALA A 244 -9.66 7.54 -4.59
C ALA A 244 -8.45 6.63 -4.81
N THR A 245 -7.26 7.22 -4.90
CA THR A 245 -5.98 6.51 -4.87
C THR A 245 -5.19 6.95 -3.66
N VAL A 246 -4.70 6.01 -2.88
CA VAL A 246 -3.82 6.25 -1.73
C VAL A 246 -2.40 5.89 -2.15
N LEU A 247 -1.49 6.86 -2.04
CA LEU A 247 -0.06 6.70 -2.27
C LEU A 247 0.68 6.81 -0.92
N ASP A 248 1.12 5.68 -0.39
CA ASP A 248 1.90 5.59 0.84
C ASP A 248 3.37 5.32 0.49
N ILE A 249 4.20 6.37 0.52
CA ILE A 249 5.65 6.24 0.34
C ILE A 249 6.27 6.14 1.74
N GLY A 250 6.58 4.92 2.14
CA GLY A 250 7.08 4.61 3.47
C GLY A 250 8.58 4.82 3.63
N GLY A 251 9.12 4.33 4.74
CA GLY A 251 10.55 4.40 5.03
C GLY A 251 11.39 3.39 4.23
N MET A 252 10.83 2.22 3.89
CA MET A 252 11.54 1.15 3.17
C MET A 252 10.76 0.53 2.01
N ASP A 253 9.46 0.75 1.95
CA ASP A 253 8.55 0.22 0.95
C ASP A 253 7.48 1.27 0.62
N ASN A 254 6.84 1.08 -0.52
CA ASN A 254 5.83 2.00 -1.04
C ASN A 254 4.59 1.21 -1.43
N LYS A 255 3.43 1.84 -1.33
CA LYS A 255 2.15 1.21 -1.62
C LYS A 255 1.28 2.18 -2.41
N VAL A 256 0.64 1.65 -3.44
CA VAL A 256 -0.42 2.35 -4.15
C VAL A 256 -1.68 1.52 -4.04
N ILE A 257 -2.75 2.12 -3.54
CA ILE A 257 -3.99 1.42 -3.23
C ILE A 257 -5.14 2.19 -3.86
N THR A 258 -5.94 1.55 -4.70
CA THR A 258 -7.20 2.12 -5.16
C THR A 258 -8.31 1.76 -4.19
N VAL A 259 -9.17 2.74 -3.93
CA VAL A 259 -10.25 2.65 -2.97
C VAL A 259 -11.54 3.04 -3.67
N ASN A 260 -12.64 2.36 -3.31
CA ASN A 260 -13.99 2.73 -3.72
C ASN A 260 -14.93 2.64 -2.50
N ASP A 261 -15.64 3.73 -2.21
CA ASP A 261 -16.51 3.88 -1.03
C ASP A 261 -15.79 3.50 0.28
N GLY A 262 -14.52 3.92 0.38
CA GLY A 262 -13.69 3.70 1.55
C GLY A 262 -13.18 2.26 1.72
N ILE A 263 -13.41 1.38 0.74
CA ILE A 263 -12.96 -0.01 0.74
C ILE A 263 -11.88 -0.19 -0.34
N PRO A 264 -10.69 -0.73 -0.01
CA PRO A 264 -9.66 -1.06 -0.99
C PRO A 264 -10.17 -2.09 -2.00
N ASP A 265 -9.85 -1.92 -3.27
CA ASP A 265 -10.23 -2.87 -4.33
C ASP A 265 -9.07 -3.35 -5.19
N ASN A 266 -7.92 -2.69 -5.15
CA ASN A 266 -6.68 -3.14 -5.76
C ASN A 266 -5.49 -2.42 -5.13
N PHE A 267 -4.33 -3.05 -5.16
CA PHE A 267 -3.12 -2.48 -4.62
C PHE A 267 -1.86 -3.04 -5.27
N THR A 268 -0.82 -2.22 -5.25
CA THR A 268 0.53 -2.61 -5.61
C THR A 268 1.44 -2.28 -4.44
N MET A 269 2.45 -3.12 -4.24
CA MET A 269 3.48 -2.90 -3.25
C MET A 269 4.84 -3.03 -3.91
N GLY A 270 5.70 -2.06 -3.64
CA GLY A 270 7.07 -2.05 -4.09
C GLY A 270 7.87 -3.12 -3.39
N GLY A 271 9.00 -3.51 -3.99
CA GLY A 271 9.97 -4.33 -3.28
C GLY A 271 10.58 -3.57 -2.10
N ILE A 272 11.22 -4.30 -1.18
CA ILE A 272 12.06 -3.72 -0.12
C ILE A 272 13.34 -3.20 -0.79
N CYS A 273 13.25 -2.03 -1.43
CA CYS A 273 14.39 -1.34 -2.03
C CYS A 273 14.45 0.07 -1.46
N ALA A 274 15.51 0.37 -0.70
CA ALA A 274 15.68 1.65 -0.04
C ALA A 274 15.78 2.86 -1.00
N GLY A 275 16.03 2.61 -2.29
CA GLY A 275 16.19 3.64 -3.32
C GLY A 275 14.97 4.53 -3.52
N ALA A 276 13.77 3.93 -3.58
CA ALA A 276 12.52 4.64 -3.84
C ALA A 276 11.78 5.09 -2.56
N SER A 277 12.47 5.29 -1.44
CA SER A 277 11.81 5.36 -0.14
C SER A 277 12.30 6.53 0.72
N GLY A 278 11.62 6.78 1.83
CA GLY A 278 12.04 7.77 2.82
C GLY A 278 13.48 7.58 3.30
N ARG A 279 14.04 6.36 3.28
CA ARG A 279 15.43 6.11 3.65
C ARG A 279 16.44 6.80 2.72
N PHE A 280 16.17 6.87 1.42
CA PHE A 280 17.01 7.61 0.48
C PHE A 280 16.98 9.12 0.77
N LEU A 281 15.80 9.66 1.08
CA LEU A 281 15.61 11.07 1.42
C LEU A 281 16.30 11.43 2.74
N GLU A 282 16.23 10.55 3.75
CA GLU A 282 16.95 10.70 5.02
C GLU A 282 18.48 10.75 4.81
N MET A 283 19.02 9.84 3.98
CA MET A 283 20.45 9.84 3.66
C MET A 283 20.86 11.08 2.86
N THR A 284 20.00 11.55 1.96
CA THR A 284 20.16 12.80 1.21
C THR A 284 20.23 14.00 2.16
N ALA A 285 19.24 14.16 3.05
CA ALA A 285 19.19 15.26 4.02
C ALA A 285 20.46 15.30 4.88
N ARG A 286 20.87 14.15 5.42
CA ARG A 286 22.12 14.04 6.20
C ARG A 286 23.35 14.43 5.38
N ARG A 287 23.42 14.07 4.10
CA ARG A 287 24.58 14.41 3.25
C ARG A 287 24.60 15.89 2.84
N LEU A 288 23.44 16.51 2.71
CA LEU A 288 23.29 17.96 2.54
C LEU A 288 23.56 18.75 3.82
N GLY A 289 23.57 18.07 4.98
CA GLY A 289 23.79 18.68 6.29
C GLY A 289 22.58 19.50 6.76
N VAL A 290 21.37 19.01 6.50
CA VAL A 290 20.09 19.59 6.93
C VAL A 290 19.25 18.54 7.65
N ASP A 291 18.27 18.98 8.43
CA ASP A 291 17.29 18.07 9.01
C ASP A 291 16.32 17.55 7.92
N ILE A 292 15.73 16.37 8.13
CA ILE A 292 14.77 15.80 7.17
C ILE A 292 13.54 16.69 6.98
N THR A 293 13.13 17.43 8.01
CA THR A 293 12.01 18.39 7.94
C THR A 293 12.33 19.60 7.06
N GLU A 294 13.61 19.91 6.87
CA GLU A 294 14.07 21.01 6.01
C GLU A 294 14.23 20.59 4.55
N LEU A 295 14.29 19.29 4.26
CA LEU A 295 14.53 18.76 2.91
C LEU A 295 13.46 19.19 1.91
N GLY A 296 12.18 19.13 2.30
CA GLY A 296 11.06 19.53 1.44
C GLY A 296 11.12 21.01 1.02
N PRO A 297 11.17 21.96 1.98
CA PRO A 297 11.34 23.38 1.68
C PRO A 297 12.62 23.71 0.90
N LEU A 298 13.69 22.94 1.08
CA LEU A 298 14.94 23.09 0.33
C LEU A 298 14.77 22.64 -1.12
N ALA A 299 14.14 21.49 -1.34
CA ALA A 299 13.87 20.93 -2.66
C ALA A 299 12.98 21.84 -3.52
N LEU A 300 11.96 22.48 -2.92
CA LEU A 300 11.07 23.42 -3.61
C LEU A 300 11.77 24.70 -4.14
N LYS A 301 13.00 24.98 -3.69
CA LYS A 301 13.81 26.13 -4.16
C LYS A 301 14.80 25.75 -5.27
N GLY A 302 14.88 24.46 -5.57
CA GLY A 302 15.81 23.89 -6.55
C GLY A 302 15.18 23.65 -7.90
N ASN A 303 16.01 23.25 -8.86
CA ASN A 303 15.59 22.66 -10.11
C ASN A 303 16.24 21.28 -10.26
N HIS A 304 15.41 20.23 -10.33
CA HIS A 304 15.86 18.85 -10.46
C HIS A 304 16.72 18.60 -11.72
N GLU A 305 16.52 19.35 -12.81
CA GLU A 305 17.29 19.23 -14.05
C GLU A 305 18.75 19.69 -13.91
N LYS A 306 19.09 20.41 -12.83
CA LYS A 306 20.45 20.91 -12.57
C LYS A 306 21.33 19.94 -11.80
N ALA A 307 20.80 18.78 -11.41
CA ALA A 307 21.55 17.73 -10.74
C ALA A 307 21.08 16.36 -11.24
N GLU A 308 21.97 15.61 -11.89
CA GLU A 308 21.67 14.23 -12.28
C GLU A 308 21.78 13.31 -11.07
N LEU A 309 20.70 12.57 -10.79
CA LEU A 309 20.56 11.67 -9.65
C LEU A 309 19.74 10.45 -10.06
N ASN A 310 20.24 9.25 -9.77
CA ASN A 310 19.49 8.02 -9.97
C ASN A 310 19.34 7.23 -8.66
N SER A 311 18.13 7.27 -8.07
CA SER A 311 17.83 6.61 -6.80
C SER A 311 17.53 5.11 -6.92
N TYR A 312 17.51 4.51 -8.12
CA TYR A 312 17.17 3.08 -8.30
C TYR A 312 17.94 2.17 -7.34
N CYS A 313 19.22 2.48 -7.16
CA CYS A 313 20.05 1.94 -6.09
C CYS A 313 20.47 3.09 -5.17
N ILE A 314 20.12 3.01 -3.89
CA ILE A 314 20.51 3.99 -2.87
C ILE A 314 22.01 4.28 -2.86
N VAL A 315 22.86 3.28 -3.15
CA VAL A 315 24.31 3.46 -3.18
C VAL A 315 24.73 4.35 -4.34
N PHE A 316 24.18 4.11 -5.54
CA PHE A 316 24.49 4.91 -6.72
C PHE A 316 23.87 6.30 -6.63
N GLY A 317 22.63 6.43 -6.16
CA GLY A 317 22.01 7.74 -5.96
C GLY A 317 22.80 8.61 -4.98
N ILE A 318 23.35 8.04 -3.91
CA ILE A 318 24.23 8.80 -2.99
C ILE A 318 25.58 9.13 -3.64
N GLN A 319 26.11 8.26 -4.51
CA GLN A 319 27.32 8.58 -5.28
C GLN A 319 27.09 9.74 -6.25
N ASP A 320 25.95 9.75 -6.95
CA ASP A 320 25.54 10.83 -7.85
C ASP A 320 25.38 12.14 -7.09
N LEU A 321 24.72 12.10 -5.93
CA LEU A 321 24.58 13.23 -5.01
C LEU A 321 25.95 13.84 -4.66
N VAL A 322 26.90 12.99 -4.27
CA VAL A 322 28.26 13.44 -3.91
C VAL A 322 28.98 14.05 -5.09
N THR A 323 28.83 13.47 -6.27
CA THR A 323 29.45 13.96 -7.51
C THR A 323 28.89 15.33 -7.89
N SER A 324 27.57 15.51 -7.82
CA SER A 324 26.89 16.77 -8.10
C SER A 324 27.33 17.89 -7.15
N LEU A 325 27.40 17.61 -5.84
CA LEU A 325 27.92 18.58 -4.86
C LEU A 325 29.40 18.92 -5.09
N ALA A 326 30.23 17.92 -5.41
CA ALA A 326 31.66 18.13 -5.67
C ALA A 326 31.90 18.99 -6.93
N ALA A 327 31.01 18.90 -7.92
CA ALA A 327 31.01 19.75 -9.11
C ALA A 327 30.53 21.18 -8.85
N GLY A 328 30.16 21.53 -7.61
CA GLY A 328 29.65 22.85 -7.24
C GLY A 328 28.14 23.01 -7.40
N GLY A 329 27.40 21.91 -7.54
CA GLY A 329 25.94 21.90 -7.56
C GLY A 329 25.34 22.51 -6.30
N ARG A 330 24.24 23.24 -6.45
CA ARG A 330 23.55 23.86 -5.32
C ARG A 330 22.81 22.80 -4.51
N LYS A 331 22.76 22.98 -3.18
CA LYS A 331 22.02 22.07 -2.30
C LYS A 331 20.53 22.00 -2.64
N GLU A 332 19.93 23.11 -3.06
CA GLU A 332 18.52 23.15 -3.45
C GLU A 332 18.26 22.26 -4.68
N ASP A 333 19.11 22.38 -5.71
CA ASP A 333 19.00 21.61 -6.96
C ASP A 333 19.17 20.11 -6.68
N VAL A 334 20.12 19.74 -5.82
CA VAL A 334 20.35 18.35 -5.38
C VAL A 334 19.17 17.80 -4.56
N ALA A 335 18.59 18.59 -3.66
CA ALA A 335 17.41 18.20 -2.89
C ALA A 335 16.18 17.99 -3.80
N SER A 336 16.00 18.88 -4.78
CA SER A 336 14.94 18.79 -5.80
C SER A 336 15.09 17.52 -6.63
N ALA A 337 16.30 17.25 -7.13
CA ALA A 337 16.60 16.04 -7.90
C ALA A 337 16.45 14.74 -7.09
N ALA A 338 16.77 14.75 -5.79
CA ALA A 338 16.53 13.59 -4.94
C ALA A 338 15.04 13.28 -4.76
N CYS A 339 14.20 14.32 -4.58
CA CYS A 339 12.75 14.15 -4.50
C CYS A 339 12.18 13.66 -5.85
N PHE A 340 12.63 14.25 -6.95
CA PHE A 340 12.22 13.85 -8.30
C PHE A 340 12.59 12.41 -8.62
N SER A 341 13.81 11.97 -8.27
CA SER A 341 14.26 10.60 -8.53
C SER A 341 13.43 9.55 -7.78
N VAL A 342 13.06 9.83 -6.52
CA VAL A 342 12.15 8.94 -5.76
C VAL A 342 10.76 8.91 -6.40
N ALA A 343 10.22 10.07 -6.79
CA ALA A 343 8.91 10.18 -7.42
C ALA A 343 8.85 9.43 -8.76
N GLU A 344 9.89 9.57 -9.59
CA GLU A 344 10.04 8.89 -10.88
C GLU A 344 10.08 7.37 -10.69
N GLN A 345 10.86 6.89 -9.71
CA GLN A 345 10.95 5.47 -9.44
C GLN A 345 9.63 4.88 -8.93
N VAL A 346 8.90 5.59 -8.07
CA VAL A 346 7.54 5.18 -7.63
C VAL A 346 6.59 5.10 -8.83
N TYR A 347 6.66 6.10 -9.73
CA TYR A 347 5.84 6.13 -10.93
C TYR A 347 6.12 4.94 -11.86
N GLU A 348 7.39 4.69 -12.18
CA GLU A 348 7.80 3.64 -13.11
C GLU A 348 7.54 2.23 -12.56
N GLN A 349 7.71 2.02 -11.25
CA GLN A 349 7.62 0.68 -10.66
C GLN A 349 6.22 0.30 -10.17
N GLN A 350 5.36 1.28 -9.85
CA GLN A 350 4.09 1.01 -9.17
C GLN A 350 2.90 1.61 -9.90
N LEU A 351 2.98 2.89 -10.26
CA LEU A 351 1.83 3.59 -10.86
C LEU A 351 1.51 3.09 -12.28
N GLN A 352 2.44 2.40 -12.95
CA GLN A 352 2.17 1.71 -14.22
C GLN A 352 1.26 0.47 -14.07
N GLU A 353 1.20 -0.13 -12.88
CA GLU A 353 0.50 -1.39 -12.63
C GLU A 353 -0.93 -1.18 -12.09
N ILE A 354 -1.31 0.07 -11.82
CA ILE A 354 -2.58 0.44 -11.20
C ILE A 354 -3.18 1.67 -11.90
N ASP A 355 -4.51 1.73 -12.00
CA ASP A 355 -5.16 2.92 -12.56
C ASP A 355 -5.27 3.98 -11.47
N VAL A 356 -4.59 5.10 -11.65
CA VAL A 356 -4.69 6.24 -10.75
C VAL A 356 -6.07 6.87 -10.89
N ARG A 357 -6.84 6.81 -9.82
CA ARG A 357 -8.17 7.41 -9.66
C ARG A 357 -8.08 8.65 -8.77
N GLU A 358 -8.72 9.73 -9.19
CA GLU A 358 -8.75 10.97 -8.41
C GLU A 358 -9.83 10.93 -7.30
N PRO A 359 -9.57 11.54 -6.14
CA PRO A 359 -8.32 12.24 -5.80
C PRO A 359 -7.17 11.29 -5.48
N LEU A 360 -5.94 11.72 -5.79
CA LEU A 360 -4.73 11.09 -5.28
C LEU A 360 -4.42 11.65 -3.90
N ILE A 361 -4.31 10.77 -2.91
CA ILE A 361 -4.05 11.09 -1.51
C ILE A 361 -2.67 10.55 -1.15
N GLN A 362 -1.69 11.43 -0.93
CA GLN A 362 -0.33 11.04 -0.54
C GLN A 362 -0.15 11.09 0.97
N VAL A 363 0.36 10.00 1.53
CA VAL A 363 0.39 9.73 2.97
C VAL A 363 1.72 9.11 3.41
N GLY A 364 1.85 8.82 4.70
CA GLY A 364 3.10 8.36 5.30
C GLY A 364 4.03 9.51 5.65
N GLY A 365 5.14 9.23 6.33
CA GLY A 365 6.05 10.28 6.82
C GLY A 365 6.68 11.13 5.70
N THR A 366 6.85 10.55 4.51
CA THR A 366 7.43 11.24 3.36
C THR A 366 6.47 12.24 2.70
N SER A 367 5.15 12.12 2.93
CA SER A 367 4.17 13.11 2.45
C SER A 367 4.38 14.50 3.05
N LEU A 368 5.09 14.59 4.17
CA LEU A 368 5.48 15.87 4.80
C LEU A 368 6.65 16.56 4.07
N ILE A 369 7.33 15.86 3.17
CA ILE A 369 8.41 16.40 2.35
C ILE A 369 7.75 17.03 1.12
N GLY A 370 7.41 18.32 1.23
CA GLY A 370 6.67 19.04 0.18
C GLY A 370 7.29 18.96 -1.22
N GLY A 371 8.63 18.90 -1.33
CA GLY A 371 9.31 18.71 -2.62
C GLY A 371 9.06 17.34 -3.27
N LEU A 372 8.80 16.29 -2.48
CA LEU A 372 8.40 14.98 -3.01
C LEU A 372 6.96 15.02 -3.54
N VAL A 373 6.06 15.70 -2.83
CA VAL A 373 4.66 15.88 -3.26
C VAL A 373 4.60 16.68 -4.56
N ASP A 374 5.37 17.77 -4.65
CA ASP A 374 5.48 18.60 -5.86
C ASP A 374 6.06 17.83 -7.05
N ALA A 375 7.11 17.02 -6.82
CA ALA A 375 7.67 16.14 -7.84
C ALA A 375 6.67 15.08 -8.32
N MET A 376 5.94 14.43 -7.40
CA MET A 376 4.89 13.47 -7.74
C MET A 376 3.77 14.12 -8.56
N SER A 377 3.30 15.30 -8.16
CA SER A 377 2.29 16.07 -8.89
C SER A 377 2.76 16.38 -10.31
N SER A 378 4.01 16.85 -10.46
CA SER A 378 4.62 17.18 -11.74
C SER A 378 4.72 15.97 -12.68
N ILE A 379 5.20 14.82 -12.17
CA ILE A 379 5.32 13.57 -12.95
C ILE A 379 3.96 13.06 -13.42
N LEU A 380 2.92 13.26 -12.61
CA LEU A 380 1.55 12.85 -12.92
C LEU A 380 0.79 13.89 -13.78
N GLY A 381 1.48 14.86 -14.37
CA GLY A 381 0.87 15.84 -15.28
C GLY A 381 0.21 17.02 -14.57
N GLY A 382 0.61 17.31 -13.33
CA GLY A 382 0.12 18.44 -12.55
C GLY A 382 -1.19 18.18 -11.81
N ILE A 383 -1.50 16.92 -11.49
CA ILE A 383 -2.67 16.59 -10.66
C ILE A 383 -2.52 17.19 -9.25
N ASP A 384 -3.64 17.61 -8.66
CA ASP A 384 -3.65 18.09 -7.28
C ASP A 384 -3.58 16.89 -6.32
N ILE A 385 -2.55 16.85 -5.48
CA ILE A 385 -2.32 15.76 -4.53
C ILE A 385 -2.77 16.21 -3.15
N ILE A 386 -3.70 15.46 -2.57
CA ILE A 386 -4.19 15.70 -1.22
C ILE A 386 -3.19 15.11 -0.23
N VAL A 387 -2.64 15.95 0.64
CA VAL A 387 -1.90 15.53 1.83
C VAL A 387 -2.71 15.94 3.05
N PRO A 388 -3.42 15.00 3.71
CA PRO A 388 -4.28 15.35 4.82
C PRO A 388 -3.48 15.72 6.07
N GLU A 389 -4.09 16.47 6.98
CA GLU A 389 -3.53 16.64 8.33
C GLU A 389 -3.34 15.26 8.99
N TYR A 390 -2.24 15.08 9.71
CA TYR A 390 -1.86 13.79 10.30
C TYR A 390 -1.60 12.67 9.27
N SER A 391 -1.21 12.99 8.03
CA SER A 391 -0.93 12.02 6.96
C SER A 391 0.09 10.91 7.32
N GLN A 392 1.00 11.16 8.26
CA GLN A 392 1.95 10.17 8.79
C GLN A 392 1.33 9.17 9.78
N TYR A 393 0.14 9.46 10.31
CA TYR A 393 -0.58 8.65 11.30
C TYR A 393 -1.67 7.77 10.71
N ILE A 394 -1.80 7.69 9.38
CA ILE A 394 -2.87 6.95 8.69
C ILE A 394 -3.10 5.53 9.21
N GLY A 395 -2.04 4.78 9.53
CA GLY A 395 -2.18 3.42 10.05
C GLY A 395 -2.77 3.39 11.45
N ALA A 396 -2.31 4.28 12.34
CA ALA A 396 -2.85 4.40 13.68
C ALA A 396 -4.29 4.95 13.68
N VAL A 397 -4.59 5.94 12.84
CA VAL A 397 -5.95 6.46 12.65
C VAL A 397 -6.88 5.39 12.10
N GLY A 398 -6.46 4.68 11.04
CA GLY A 398 -7.22 3.58 10.46
C GLY A 398 -7.49 2.46 11.48
N ALA A 399 -6.49 2.13 12.31
CA ALA A 399 -6.63 1.11 13.35
C ALA A 399 -7.62 1.53 14.44
N SER A 400 -7.56 2.79 14.89
CA SER A 400 -8.51 3.38 15.84
C SER A 400 -9.93 3.39 15.29
N LEU A 401 -10.09 3.80 14.03
CA LEU A 401 -11.37 3.83 13.33
C LEU A 401 -11.97 2.43 13.23
N LEU A 402 -11.20 1.43 12.79
CA LEU A 402 -11.70 0.08 12.59
C LEU A 402 -11.98 -0.63 13.93
N VAL A 403 -11.13 -0.48 14.95
CA VAL A 403 -11.36 -1.16 16.25
C VAL A 403 -12.62 -0.64 16.94
N SER A 404 -13.02 0.63 16.72
CA SER A 404 -14.28 1.17 17.24
C SER A 404 -15.53 0.39 16.79
N GLY A 405 -15.45 -0.33 15.66
CA GLY A 405 -16.51 -1.21 15.19
C GLY A 405 -16.51 -2.62 15.79
N LEU A 406 -15.48 -2.98 16.55
CA LEU A 406 -15.30 -4.29 17.20
C LEU A 406 -15.36 -4.21 18.72
N SER A 407 -15.19 -3.01 19.29
CA SER A 407 -15.28 -2.77 20.72
C SER A 407 -16.67 -3.15 21.26
N ASN A 408 -16.75 -4.34 21.87
CA ASN A 408 -17.73 -4.58 22.90
C ASN A 408 -17.33 -3.67 24.06
N LYS A 409 -18.20 -2.74 24.47
CA LYS A 409 -17.94 -1.83 25.58
C LYS A 409 -17.38 -2.61 26.79
N LYS A 410 -16.09 -2.35 27.09
CA LYS A 410 -15.21 -2.86 28.17
C LYS A 410 -14.26 -4.02 27.80
N ILE A 411 -12.96 -3.70 27.87
CA ILE A 411 -11.81 -4.61 28.04
C ILE A 411 -11.81 -5.15 29.48
#